data_AF-A0A9X9BS07-F1
#
_entry.id   AF-A0A9X9BS07-F1
#
_cell.length_a   1.000
_cell.length_b   1.000
_cell.length_c   1.000
_cell.angle_alpha   90.00
_cell.angle_beta   90.00
_cell.angle_gamma   90.00
#
_symmetry.space_group_name_H-M   'P 1'
#
loop_
_entity.id
_entity.type
_entity.pdbx_description
1 polymer ?
#
loop_
_entity_poly.entity_id
_entity_poly.type
_entity_poly.pdbx_seq_one_letter_code
_entity_poly.pdbx_strand_id
1 'polypeptide(L)'
;MSTGTGVGFLHDALGDYLHARALAKKPQAEFLESIDALDIQPDSLLPVMLISLVLESASRKRLWGKIDAFPLRQYINVARSCKAAGDPDQDNIQEFLNEVLSGVDIMQARYFPDISHELRSSLAYVHVPVDDVAIHGDIDSTSSSKLSYKITPSDGLCLRVKQTSPIDNRMVHDVDLTRSRLNINGGRYAAALNIKGALNEIVRQRNFRGGVLLANERSLSRIRYLTSLGFREFTPDDSLAYLLDQLRPFANEVVPARQHSDIAFPINSLIDDLRCLQDAGREIIEWWWLPHWDNEDQMFEKPELVKAYLDFHFSRAADLYIEVVNASFGSVANEFSYLNAMPFRREALVSGGAGERAINWYWVPVQKVDDSRTICWFEHELPDGLFMNSTKSKHISTELLRLNRSVGGIYTSGGGGAFPAPNKFYQGRQYNFESPTLSEVAEMVKSDISGLFWNLLH
;
A
#
# COMPACT_ATOMS: atom_id res chain seq x y z
N MET A 1 9.85 29.29 -26.31
CA MET A 1 9.15 28.70 -27.47
C MET A 1 8.66 27.32 -27.06
N SER A 2 7.36 27.16 -26.84
CA SER A 2 6.73 25.94 -26.28
C SER A 2 5.31 25.81 -26.84
N THR A 3 5.17 25.34 -28.07
CA THR A 3 3.87 25.15 -28.74
C THR A 3 3.75 23.82 -29.49
N GLY A 4 4.80 22.98 -29.49
CA GLY A 4 4.81 21.72 -30.26
C GLY A 4 4.17 20.53 -29.55
N THR A 5 4.40 20.37 -28.25
CA THR A 5 3.94 19.19 -27.49
C THR A 5 2.43 19.21 -27.25
N GLY A 6 1.86 20.34 -26.84
CA GLY A 6 0.42 20.43 -26.54
C GLY A 6 -0.50 20.24 -27.76
N VAL A 7 -0.05 20.65 -28.95
CA VAL A 7 -0.81 20.46 -30.20
C VAL A 7 -0.74 19.00 -30.66
N GLY A 8 0.41 18.33 -30.51
CA GLY A 8 0.55 16.89 -30.79
C GLY A 8 -0.39 16.02 -29.95
N PHE A 9 -0.39 16.20 -28.62
CA PHE A 9 -1.27 15.44 -27.71
C PHE A 9 -2.77 15.60 -28.01
N LEU A 10 -3.20 16.79 -28.46
CA LEU A 10 -4.59 17.04 -28.84
C LEU A 10 -4.99 16.34 -30.15
N HIS A 11 -4.07 16.26 -31.12
CA HIS A 11 -4.30 15.53 -32.36
C HIS A 11 -4.32 14.01 -32.16
N ASP A 12 -3.43 13.49 -31.31
CA ASP A 12 -3.37 12.06 -30.98
C ASP A 12 -4.63 11.61 -30.22
N ALA A 13 -5.09 12.40 -29.25
CA ALA A 13 -6.32 12.12 -28.50
C ALA A 13 -7.59 12.16 -29.40
N LEU A 14 -7.67 13.10 -30.34
CA LEU A 14 -8.79 13.15 -31.30
C LEU A 14 -8.73 11.97 -32.28
N GLY A 15 -7.54 11.58 -32.72
CA GLY A 15 -7.32 10.40 -33.56
C GLY A 15 -7.79 9.12 -32.86
N ASP A 16 -7.37 8.93 -31.61
CA ASP A 16 -7.80 7.81 -30.76
C ASP A 16 -9.33 7.79 -30.59
N TYR A 17 -9.95 8.96 -30.39
CA TYR A 17 -11.40 9.05 -30.26
C TYR A 17 -12.15 8.65 -31.54
N LEU A 18 -11.71 9.17 -32.69
CA LEU A 18 -12.32 8.85 -33.97
C LEU A 18 -12.13 7.38 -34.32
N HIS A 19 -10.96 6.80 -34.01
CA HIS A 19 -10.69 5.39 -34.19
C HIS A 19 -11.56 4.53 -33.27
N ALA A 20 -11.66 4.86 -31.98
CA ALA A 20 -12.52 4.18 -31.03
C ALA A 20 -13.98 4.17 -31.50
N ARG A 21 -14.48 5.32 -31.98
CA ARG A 21 -15.83 5.47 -32.51
C ARG A 21 -16.05 4.68 -33.81
N ALA A 22 -15.05 4.58 -34.67
CA ALA A 22 -15.12 3.78 -35.88
C ALA A 22 -15.20 2.28 -35.55
N LEU A 23 -14.37 1.81 -34.61
CA LEU A 23 -14.39 0.42 -34.13
C LEU A 23 -15.71 0.07 -33.46
N ALA A 24 -16.19 0.90 -32.52
CA ALA A 24 -17.42 0.64 -31.77
C ALA A 24 -18.71 0.61 -32.63
N LYS A 25 -18.65 1.09 -33.87
CA LYS A 25 -19.77 1.05 -34.82
C LYS A 25 -19.79 -0.20 -35.70
N LYS A 26 -18.73 -1.02 -35.68
CA LYS A 26 -18.67 -2.24 -36.50
C LYS A 26 -19.67 -3.29 -36.00
N PRO A 27 -20.19 -4.16 -36.89
CA PRO A 27 -20.90 -5.37 -36.47
C PRO A 27 -20.06 -6.21 -35.51
N GLN A 28 -20.68 -6.91 -34.57
CA GLN A 28 -19.99 -7.64 -33.50
C GLN A 28 -18.87 -8.57 -34.00
N ALA A 29 -19.13 -9.37 -35.05
CA ALA A 29 -18.12 -10.28 -35.61
C ALA A 29 -16.87 -9.51 -36.10
N GLU A 30 -17.08 -8.45 -36.89
CA GLU A 30 -16.00 -7.59 -37.39
C GLU A 30 -15.30 -6.82 -36.27
N PHE A 31 -16.03 -6.44 -35.21
CA PHE A 31 -15.45 -5.82 -34.02
C PHE A 31 -14.49 -6.78 -33.33
N LEU A 32 -14.91 -8.02 -33.05
CA LEU A 32 -14.09 -9.01 -32.35
C LEU A 32 -12.81 -9.33 -33.14
N GLU A 33 -12.91 -9.51 -34.45
CA GLU A 33 -11.73 -9.67 -35.33
C GLU A 33 -10.81 -8.45 -35.28
N SER A 34 -11.39 -7.24 -35.30
CA SER A 34 -10.62 -6.00 -35.22
C SER A 34 -9.91 -5.86 -33.87
N ILE A 35 -10.57 -6.20 -32.76
CA ILE A 35 -9.96 -6.20 -31.43
C ILE A 35 -8.79 -7.15 -31.40
N ASP A 36 -8.91 -8.35 -31.94
CA ASP A 36 -7.84 -9.35 -31.95
C ASP A 36 -6.60 -8.91 -32.73
N ALA A 37 -6.80 -8.22 -33.86
CA ALA A 37 -5.72 -7.64 -34.65
C ALA A 37 -5.15 -6.32 -34.08
N LEU A 38 -5.87 -5.66 -33.17
CA LEU A 38 -5.49 -4.34 -32.66
C LEU A 38 -4.26 -4.43 -31.74
N ASP A 39 -3.17 -3.78 -32.14
CA ASP A 39 -2.05 -3.51 -31.25
C ASP A 39 -2.35 -2.27 -30.40
N ILE A 40 -2.75 -2.49 -29.14
CA ILE A 40 -3.17 -1.41 -28.25
C ILE A 40 -1.96 -0.97 -27.42
N GLN A 41 -1.43 0.20 -27.78
CA GLN A 41 -0.33 0.82 -27.05
C GLN A 41 -0.81 1.29 -25.66
N PRO A 42 -0.12 0.95 -24.56
CA PRO A 42 -0.53 1.34 -23.21
C PRO A 42 -0.63 2.86 -22.99
N ASP A 43 0.17 3.65 -23.70
CA ASP A 43 0.21 5.11 -23.54
C ASP A 43 -0.88 5.84 -24.37
N SER A 44 -1.63 5.12 -25.19
CA SER A 44 -2.73 5.66 -26.00
C SER A 44 -4.02 5.83 -25.16
N LEU A 45 -4.86 6.78 -25.55
CA LEU A 45 -6.20 6.96 -24.99
C LEU A 45 -7.24 6.05 -25.65
N LEU A 46 -6.89 5.37 -26.75
CA LEU A 46 -7.76 4.44 -27.46
C LEU A 46 -8.44 3.40 -26.55
N PRO A 47 -7.76 2.63 -25.69
CA PRO A 47 -8.43 1.65 -24.84
C PRO A 47 -9.42 2.30 -23.86
N VAL A 48 -9.07 3.46 -23.32
CA VAL A 48 -9.91 4.25 -22.42
C VAL A 48 -11.18 4.72 -23.13
N MET A 49 -11.06 5.22 -24.36
CA MET A 49 -12.20 5.70 -25.14
C MET A 49 -13.05 4.55 -25.68
N LEU A 50 -12.42 3.46 -26.10
CA LEU A 50 -13.09 2.31 -26.69
C LEU A 50 -13.96 1.58 -25.67
N ILE A 51 -13.45 1.33 -24.47
CA ILE A 51 -14.24 0.66 -23.42
C ILE A 51 -15.46 1.48 -22.99
N SER A 52 -15.40 2.81 -23.08
CA SER A 52 -16.54 3.70 -22.81
C SER A 52 -17.61 3.68 -23.89
N LEU A 53 -17.28 3.21 -25.11
CA LEU A 53 -18.18 3.19 -26.27
C LEU A 53 -18.79 1.80 -26.54
N VAL A 54 -18.19 0.74 -26.01
CA VAL A 54 -18.64 -0.65 -26.23
C VAL A 54 -19.66 -1.05 -25.16
N LEU A 55 -20.93 -1.18 -25.56
CA LEU A 55 -22.03 -1.50 -24.65
C LEU A 55 -22.32 -3.01 -24.53
N GLU A 56 -21.90 -3.80 -25.51
CA GLU A 56 -22.21 -5.22 -25.57
C GLU A 56 -21.26 -6.05 -24.71
N SER A 57 -21.79 -6.94 -23.86
CA SER A 57 -21.03 -7.71 -22.87
C SER A 57 -19.91 -8.56 -23.48
N ALA A 58 -20.18 -9.34 -24.53
CA ALA A 58 -19.18 -10.19 -25.18
C ALA A 58 -18.01 -9.38 -25.77
N SER A 59 -18.33 -8.25 -26.40
CA SER A 59 -17.36 -7.32 -26.98
C SER A 59 -16.49 -6.66 -25.91
N ARG A 60 -17.07 -6.26 -24.78
CA ARG A 60 -16.32 -5.76 -23.61
C ARG A 60 -15.41 -6.83 -23.02
N LYS A 61 -15.92 -8.05 -22.82
CA LYS A 61 -15.14 -9.15 -22.26
C LYS A 61 -13.91 -9.45 -23.11
N ARG A 62 -14.05 -9.40 -24.45
CA ARG A 62 -12.92 -9.57 -25.37
C ARG A 62 -11.91 -8.42 -25.25
N LEU A 63 -12.39 -7.19 -25.15
CA LEU A 63 -11.54 -6.01 -24.96
C LEU A 63 -10.79 -6.04 -23.62
N TRP A 64 -11.46 -6.43 -22.53
CA TRP A 64 -10.83 -6.64 -21.22
C TRP A 64 -9.70 -7.66 -21.28
N GLY A 65 -9.89 -8.76 -22.00
CA GLY A 65 -8.82 -9.75 -22.18
C GLY A 65 -7.52 -9.18 -22.79
N LYS A 66 -7.58 -8.06 -23.53
CA LYS A 66 -6.38 -7.32 -23.96
C LYS A 66 -5.87 -6.35 -22.91
N ILE A 67 -6.77 -5.64 -22.23
CA ILE A 67 -6.43 -4.65 -21.19
C ILE A 67 -5.83 -5.30 -19.94
N ASP A 68 -6.20 -6.54 -19.64
CA ASP A 68 -5.64 -7.31 -18.52
C ASP A 68 -4.11 -7.47 -18.63
N ALA A 69 -3.56 -7.29 -19.84
CA ALA A 69 -2.14 -7.30 -20.11
C ALA A 69 -1.44 -5.94 -19.92
N PHE A 70 -2.12 -4.89 -19.46
CA PHE A 70 -1.55 -3.56 -19.35
C PHE A 70 -0.72 -3.35 -18.07
N PRO A 71 0.05 -2.25 -18.00
CA PRO A 71 0.57 -1.74 -16.73
C PRO A 71 -0.56 -1.28 -15.80
N LEU A 72 -0.34 -1.36 -14.48
CA LEU A 72 -1.34 -1.11 -13.45
C LEU A 72 -2.07 0.23 -13.63
N ARG A 73 -1.30 1.31 -13.86
CA ARG A 73 -1.86 2.66 -14.04
C ARG A 73 -2.85 2.72 -15.20
N GLN A 74 -2.51 2.09 -16.33
CA GLN A 74 -3.37 2.13 -17.50
C GLN A 74 -4.59 1.22 -17.33
N TYR A 75 -4.43 0.04 -16.71
CA TYR A 75 -5.55 -0.81 -16.33
C TYR A 75 -6.57 -0.04 -15.46
N ILE A 76 -6.10 0.68 -14.45
CA ILE A 76 -6.95 1.51 -13.57
C ILE A 76 -7.63 2.64 -14.36
N ASN A 77 -6.90 3.33 -15.25
CA ASN A 77 -7.46 4.41 -16.07
C ASN A 77 -8.62 3.92 -16.96
N VAL A 78 -8.45 2.75 -17.57
CA VAL A 78 -9.49 2.10 -18.37
C VAL A 78 -10.68 1.72 -17.47
N ALA A 79 -10.44 1.05 -16.34
CA ALA A 79 -11.49 0.62 -15.42
C ALA A 79 -12.36 1.79 -14.95
N ARG A 80 -11.74 2.94 -14.64
CA ARG A 80 -12.44 4.18 -14.26
C ARG A 80 -13.35 4.73 -15.37
N SER A 81 -13.05 4.45 -16.63
CA SER A 81 -13.68 5.11 -17.78
C SER A 81 -14.91 4.36 -18.31
N CYS A 82 -15.24 3.21 -17.73
CA CYS A 82 -16.48 2.50 -18.02
C CYS A 82 -17.70 3.40 -17.69
N LYS A 83 -18.38 3.94 -18.71
CA LYS A 83 -19.62 4.71 -18.59
C LYS A 83 -20.85 3.86 -18.96
N ALA A 84 -22.02 4.28 -18.48
CA ALA A 84 -23.25 3.49 -18.45
C ALA A 84 -23.94 3.30 -19.80
N ALA A 85 -24.59 2.14 -19.95
CA ALA A 85 -25.97 2.04 -20.43
C ALA A 85 -26.73 1.10 -19.47
N GLY A 86 -27.95 1.49 -19.08
CA GLY A 86 -28.89 0.64 -18.31
C GLY A 86 -28.98 0.91 -16.80
N ASP A 87 -30.18 0.72 -16.24
CA ASP A 87 -30.44 0.64 -14.80
C ASP A 87 -30.06 -0.77 -14.28
N PRO A 88 -29.57 -0.91 -13.03
CA PRO A 88 -29.26 -2.22 -12.45
C PRO A 88 -30.53 -3.08 -12.31
N ASP A 89 -30.49 -4.31 -12.84
CA ASP A 89 -31.46 -5.38 -12.61
C ASP A 89 -30.78 -6.64 -12.02
N GLN A 90 -31.55 -7.70 -11.77
CA GLN A 90 -31.04 -8.91 -11.11
C GLN A 90 -29.95 -9.64 -11.91
N ASP A 91 -30.11 -9.76 -13.23
CA ASP A 91 -29.15 -10.46 -14.09
C ASP A 91 -27.84 -9.67 -14.23
N ASN A 92 -27.97 -8.34 -14.27
CA ASN A 92 -26.88 -7.39 -14.36
C ASN A 92 -25.96 -7.45 -13.12
N ILE A 93 -26.49 -7.65 -11.91
CA ILE A 93 -25.67 -7.64 -10.68
C ILE A 93 -24.77 -8.85 -10.56
N GLN A 94 -25.25 -10.02 -10.99
CA GLN A 94 -24.38 -11.18 -11.03
C GLN A 94 -23.21 -10.93 -11.99
N GLU A 95 -23.42 -10.27 -13.14
CA GLU A 95 -22.35 -9.83 -14.04
C GLU A 95 -21.40 -8.82 -13.36
N PHE A 96 -21.92 -7.82 -12.65
CA PHE A 96 -21.11 -6.87 -11.89
C PHE A 96 -20.21 -7.56 -10.86
N LEU A 97 -20.77 -8.43 -10.02
CA LEU A 97 -20.02 -9.14 -8.97
C LEU A 97 -18.96 -10.08 -9.57
N ASN A 98 -19.27 -10.72 -10.71
CA ASN A 98 -18.29 -11.48 -11.48
C ASN A 98 -17.14 -10.60 -11.99
N GLU A 99 -17.45 -9.40 -12.50
CA GLU A 99 -16.42 -8.46 -12.95
C GLU A 99 -15.58 -7.90 -11.79
N VAL A 100 -16.17 -7.70 -10.61
CA VAL A 100 -15.42 -7.36 -9.38
C VAL A 100 -14.45 -8.48 -9.03
N LEU A 101 -14.95 -9.71 -8.91
CA LEU A 101 -14.12 -10.86 -8.51
C LEU A 101 -13.03 -11.15 -9.55
N SER A 102 -13.36 -11.11 -10.84
CA SER A 102 -12.36 -11.26 -11.90
C SER A 102 -11.34 -10.12 -11.88
N GLY A 103 -11.76 -8.89 -11.55
CA GLY A 103 -10.84 -7.76 -11.37
C GLY A 103 -9.87 -7.98 -10.22
N VAL A 104 -10.35 -8.52 -9.10
CA VAL A 104 -9.54 -8.90 -7.94
C VAL A 104 -8.53 -9.99 -8.34
N ASP A 105 -9.00 -11.07 -8.96
CA ASP A 105 -8.17 -12.20 -9.40
C ASP A 105 -7.02 -11.73 -10.31
N ILE A 106 -7.33 -10.89 -11.30
CA ILE A 106 -6.34 -10.37 -12.27
C ILE A 106 -5.35 -9.44 -11.59
N MET A 107 -5.83 -8.48 -10.80
CA MET A 107 -4.94 -7.51 -10.16
C MET A 107 -3.99 -8.19 -9.18
N GLN A 108 -4.49 -9.16 -8.43
CA GLN A 108 -3.69 -9.95 -7.53
C GLN A 108 -2.64 -10.78 -8.27
N ALA A 109 -3.05 -11.56 -9.28
CA ALA A 109 -2.13 -12.44 -9.99
C ALA A 109 -1.04 -11.68 -10.76
N ARG A 110 -1.38 -10.49 -11.28
CA ARG A 110 -0.49 -9.71 -12.15
C ARG A 110 0.36 -8.70 -11.40
N TYR A 111 -0.23 -7.94 -10.49
CA TYR A 111 0.43 -6.78 -9.88
C TYR A 111 0.88 -7.04 -8.44
N PHE A 112 0.23 -7.98 -7.74
CA PHE A 112 0.51 -8.29 -6.33
C PHE A 112 0.64 -9.80 -6.05
N PRO A 113 1.37 -10.58 -6.88
CA PRO A 113 1.44 -12.04 -6.70
C PRO A 113 2.10 -12.43 -5.37
N ASP A 114 3.08 -11.63 -4.93
CA ASP A 114 3.91 -11.91 -3.76
C ASP A 114 3.16 -11.75 -2.44
N ILE A 115 2.05 -11.01 -2.40
CA ILE A 115 1.20 -10.83 -1.19
C ILE A 115 -0.22 -11.36 -1.42
N SER A 116 -0.36 -12.32 -2.31
CA SER A 116 -1.64 -12.88 -2.73
C SER A 116 -2.52 -13.36 -1.57
N HIS A 117 -1.95 -14.10 -0.62
CA HIS A 117 -2.69 -14.62 0.53
C HIS A 117 -3.06 -13.50 1.50
N GLU A 118 -2.14 -12.60 1.79
CA GLU A 118 -2.32 -11.44 2.66
C GLU A 118 -3.41 -10.50 2.12
N LEU A 119 -3.45 -10.32 0.79
CA LEU A 119 -4.46 -9.53 0.09
C LEU A 119 -5.83 -10.17 0.18
N ARG A 120 -5.94 -11.49 -0.06
CA ARG A 120 -7.21 -12.23 0.09
C ARG A 120 -7.71 -12.21 1.52
N SER A 121 -6.84 -12.43 2.50
CA SER A 121 -7.16 -12.34 3.92
C SER A 121 -7.71 -10.96 4.28
N SER A 122 -7.06 -9.90 3.76
CA SER A 122 -7.51 -8.54 3.98
C SER A 122 -8.83 -8.21 3.29
N LEU A 123 -9.06 -8.67 2.06
CA LEU A 123 -10.32 -8.50 1.33
C LEU A 123 -11.48 -9.21 2.05
N ALA A 124 -11.20 -10.39 2.60
CA ALA A 124 -12.15 -11.19 3.37
C ALA A 124 -12.28 -10.75 4.83
N TYR A 125 -11.50 -9.75 5.26
CA TYR A 125 -11.42 -9.27 6.65
C TYR A 125 -11.17 -10.39 7.69
N VAL A 126 -10.25 -11.29 7.37
CA VAL A 126 -9.79 -12.35 8.28
C VAL A 126 -8.29 -12.23 8.53
N HIS A 127 -7.84 -12.65 9.71
CA HIS A 127 -6.43 -12.58 10.13
C HIS A 127 -5.65 -13.86 9.85
N VAL A 128 -6.21 -14.79 9.09
CA VAL A 128 -5.59 -16.07 8.72
C VAL A 128 -5.39 -16.13 7.21
N PRO A 129 -4.39 -16.87 6.70
CA PRO A 129 -4.17 -17.01 5.25
C PRO A 129 -5.42 -17.51 4.52
N VAL A 130 -5.71 -16.92 3.36
CA VAL A 130 -6.84 -17.28 2.51
C VAL A 130 -6.34 -17.68 1.12
N ASP A 131 -6.74 -18.86 0.65
CA ASP A 131 -6.33 -19.40 -0.65
C ASP A 131 -7.20 -18.89 -1.79
N ASP A 132 -8.50 -18.67 -1.55
CA ASP A 132 -9.43 -18.17 -2.54
C ASP A 132 -10.56 -17.38 -1.87
N VAL A 133 -11.18 -16.47 -2.62
CA VAL A 133 -12.27 -15.62 -2.14
C VAL A 133 -13.54 -15.80 -2.98
N ALA A 134 -14.68 -15.63 -2.32
CA ALA A 134 -15.99 -15.54 -2.92
C ALA A 134 -16.59 -14.16 -2.66
N ILE A 135 -17.60 -13.77 -3.44
CA ILE A 135 -18.32 -12.51 -3.30
C ILE A 135 -19.82 -12.77 -3.17
N HIS A 136 -20.41 -12.16 -2.15
CA HIS A 136 -21.82 -12.23 -1.83
C HIS A 136 -22.45 -10.86 -1.96
N GLY A 137 -23.51 -10.71 -2.75
CA GLY A 137 -24.16 -9.41 -2.97
C GLY A 137 -25.67 -9.44 -2.77
N ASP A 138 -26.24 -8.28 -2.46
CA ASP A 138 -27.67 -8.04 -2.30
C ASP A 138 -28.03 -6.62 -2.76
N ILE A 139 -29.23 -6.47 -3.31
CA ILE A 139 -29.80 -5.14 -3.62
C ILE A 139 -30.65 -4.73 -2.44
N ASP A 140 -30.47 -3.50 -1.96
CA ASP A 140 -31.40 -2.94 -1.00
C ASP A 140 -32.83 -2.95 -1.58
N SER A 141 -33.72 -3.73 -0.96
CA SER A 141 -35.14 -3.81 -1.34
C SER A 141 -35.85 -2.45 -1.35
N THR A 142 -35.29 -1.44 -0.67
CA THR A 142 -35.82 -0.07 -0.62
C THR A 142 -35.19 0.88 -1.64
N SER A 143 -34.08 0.49 -2.29
CA SER A 143 -33.37 1.32 -3.26
C SER A 143 -32.60 0.45 -4.26
N SER A 144 -33.10 0.38 -5.50
CA SER A 144 -32.45 -0.36 -6.60
C SER A 144 -31.05 0.17 -6.98
N SER A 145 -30.67 1.37 -6.52
CA SER A 145 -29.35 1.95 -6.74
C SER A 145 -28.30 1.57 -5.71
N LYS A 146 -28.69 0.92 -4.60
CA LYS A 146 -27.77 0.50 -3.54
C LYS A 146 -27.47 -0.98 -3.67
N LEU A 147 -26.23 -1.27 -4.02
CA LEU A 147 -25.67 -2.61 -3.99
C LEU A 147 -24.81 -2.75 -2.74
N SER A 148 -25.14 -3.74 -1.93
CA SER A 148 -24.32 -4.15 -0.79
C SER A 148 -23.66 -5.47 -1.14
N TYR A 149 -22.33 -5.57 -0.99
CA TYR A 149 -21.64 -6.83 -1.19
C TYR A 149 -20.51 -7.05 -0.20
N LYS A 150 -20.12 -8.31 -0.03
CA LYS A 150 -19.05 -8.74 0.87
C LYS A 150 -18.17 -9.77 0.18
N ILE A 151 -16.86 -9.63 0.34
CA ILE A 151 -15.90 -10.65 -0.06
C ILE A 151 -15.63 -11.54 1.16
N THR A 152 -15.65 -12.86 0.97
CA THR A 152 -15.47 -13.87 2.02
C THR A 152 -14.44 -14.91 1.57
N PRO A 153 -13.85 -15.69 2.49
CA PRO A 153 -13.08 -16.86 2.10
C PRO A 153 -13.97 -17.84 1.33
N SER A 154 -13.46 -18.37 0.22
CA SER A 154 -14.12 -19.42 -0.55
C SER A 154 -13.98 -20.74 0.19
N ASP A 155 -15.07 -21.50 0.31
CA ASP A 155 -15.06 -22.86 0.86
C ASP A 155 -14.83 -23.93 -0.24
N GLY A 156 -14.64 -23.51 -1.50
CA GLY A 156 -14.47 -24.39 -2.66
C GLY A 156 -15.71 -25.21 -3.04
N LEU A 157 -16.78 -25.14 -2.24
CA LEU A 157 -18.01 -25.91 -2.39
C LEU A 157 -19.18 -25.04 -2.86
N CYS A 158 -19.14 -23.74 -2.56
CA CYS A 158 -20.11 -22.75 -2.97
C CYS A 158 -19.74 -22.07 -4.29
N LEU A 159 -20.76 -21.51 -4.97
CA LEU A 159 -20.54 -20.58 -6.06
C LEU A 159 -19.69 -19.40 -5.58
N ARG A 160 -18.59 -19.10 -6.29
CA ARG A 160 -17.72 -17.95 -5.98
C ARG A 160 -18.45 -16.61 -6.06
N VAL A 161 -19.58 -16.55 -6.76
CA VAL A 161 -20.50 -15.40 -6.79
C VAL A 161 -21.88 -15.87 -6.38
N LYS A 162 -22.42 -15.31 -5.30
CA LYS A 162 -23.75 -15.67 -4.80
C LYS A 162 -24.56 -14.44 -4.42
N GLN A 163 -25.77 -14.34 -4.93
CA GLN A 163 -26.73 -13.36 -4.43
C GLN A 163 -27.41 -13.91 -3.17
N THR A 164 -27.31 -13.20 -2.04
CA THR A 164 -27.86 -13.66 -0.75
C THR A 164 -28.44 -12.50 0.03
N SER A 165 -29.72 -12.60 0.38
CA SER A 165 -30.39 -11.69 1.30
C SER A 165 -30.81 -12.42 2.58
N PRO A 166 -30.62 -11.85 3.79
CA PRO A 166 -29.82 -10.66 4.09
C PRO A 166 -28.31 -10.98 4.19
N ILE A 167 -27.47 -10.00 3.89
CA ILE A 167 -26.03 -10.07 4.19
C ILE A 167 -25.83 -9.72 5.67
N ASP A 168 -25.02 -10.50 6.40
CA ASP A 168 -24.61 -10.12 7.76
C ASP A 168 -23.88 -8.77 7.75
N ASN A 169 -24.42 -7.78 8.47
CA ASN A 169 -23.97 -6.39 8.49
C ASN A 169 -22.54 -6.17 9.02
N ARG A 170 -21.89 -7.19 9.56
CA ARG A 170 -20.47 -7.11 9.90
C ARG A 170 -19.65 -7.16 8.60
N MET A 171 -19.26 -5.99 8.13
CA MET A 171 -18.27 -5.75 7.05
C MET A 171 -18.85 -5.91 5.64
N VAL A 172 -19.74 -4.98 5.29
CA VAL A 172 -20.40 -4.87 3.98
C VAL A 172 -19.79 -3.68 3.24
N HIS A 173 -19.45 -3.87 1.97
CA HIS A 173 -19.19 -2.78 1.04
C HIS A 173 -20.52 -2.28 0.51
N ASP A 174 -20.92 -1.09 0.95
CA ASP A 174 -22.09 -0.40 0.42
C ASP A 174 -21.66 0.50 -0.74
N VAL A 175 -22.09 0.15 -1.94
CA VAL A 175 -21.90 0.96 -3.13
C VAL A 175 -23.24 1.49 -3.57
N ASP A 176 -23.43 2.79 -3.38
CA ASP A 176 -24.48 3.52 -4.07
C ASP A 176 -24.00 3.76 -5.50
N LEU A 177 -24.49 2.94 -6.44
CA LEU A 177 -24.11 2.96 -7.85
C LEU A 177 -24.39 4.33 -8.47
N THR A 178 -25.50 4.96 -8.10
CA THR A 178 -25.90 6.29 -8.60
C THR A 178 -24.96 7.38 -8.09
N ARG A 179 -24.69 7.43 -6.76
CA ARG A 179 -23.82 8.47 -6.17
C ARG A 179 -22.36 8.28 -6.58
N SER A 180 -21.90 7.04 -6.69
CA SER A 180 -20.54 6.70 -7.12
C SER A 180 -20.36 6.84 -8.63
N ARG A 181 -21.43 7.12 -9.38
CA ARG A 181 -21.46 7.11 -10.85
C ARG A 181 -20.92 5.79 -11.43
N LEU A 182 -21.05 4.71 -10.67
CA LEU A 182 -20.66 3.37 -11.07
C LEU A 182 -21.85 2.71 -11.73
N ASN A 183 -21.62 2.19 -12.92
CA ASN A 183 -22.61 1.37 -13.61
C ASN A 183 -22.29 -0.11 -13.41
N ILE A 184 -23.11 -0.96 -14.01
CA ILE A 184 -22.95 -2.40 -13.96
C ILE A 184 -21.63 -2.92 -14.55
N ASN A 185 -20.98 -2.12 -15.41
CA ASN A 185 -19.68 -2.43 -15.99
C ASN A 185 -18.51 -1.85 -15.16
N GLY A 186 -18.82 -1.22 -14.04
CA GLY A 186 -17.85 -0.66 -13.09
C GLY A 186 -17.19 -1.70 -12.18
N GLY A 187 -17.45 -3.00 -12.37
CA GLY A 187 -16.93 -4.06 -11.52
C GLY A 187 -15.40 -4.04 -11.41
N ARG A 188 -14.68 -3.82 -12.51
CA ARG A 188 -13.20 -3.69 -12.53
C ARG A 188 -12.70 -2.48 -11.73
N TYR A 189 -13.45 -1.39 -11.72
CA TYR A 189 -13.11 -0.21 -10.92
C TYR A 189 -13.38 -0.44 -9.43
N ALA A 190 -14.51 -1.07 -9.09
CA ALA A 190 -14.79 -1.50 -7.73
C ALA A 190 -13.74 -2.50 -7.22
N ALA A 191 -13.27 -3.42 -8.06
CA ALA A 191 -12.14 -4.29 -7.74
C ALA A 191 -10.88 -3.49 -7.39
N ALA A 192 -10.52 -2.48 -8.18
CA ALA A 192 -9.36 -1.64 -7.91
C ALA A 192 -9.49 -0.86 -6.59
N LEU A 193 -10.70 -0.39 -6.25
CA LEU A 193 -10.99 0.23 -4.95
C LEU A 193 -10.83 -0.77 -3.79
N ASN A 194 -11.34 -1.99 -3.94
CA ASN A 194 -11.21 -3.05 -2.93
C ASN A 194 -9.75 -3.45 -2.72
N ILE A 195 -8.98 -3.60 -3.81
CA ILE A 195 -7.54 -3.89 -3.76
C ILE A 195 -6.80 -2.76 -3.04
N LYS A 196 -7.07 -1.49 -3.37
CA LYS A 196 -6.49 -0.34 -2.66
C LYS A 196 -6.82 -0.37 -1.16
N GLY A 197 -8.08 -0.67 -0.82
CA GLY A 197 -8.53 -0.81 0.57
C GLY A 197 -7.80 -1.93 1.31
N ALA A 198 -7.67 -3.10 0.69
CA ALA A 198 -6.96 -4.25 1.25
C ALA A 198 -5.46 -3.98 1.41
N LEU A 199 -4.83 -3.30 0.45
CA LEU A 199 -3.43 -2.88 0.57
C LEU A 199 -3.22 -1.89 1.73
N ASN A 200 -4.13 -0.93 1.92
CA ASN A 200 -4.08 -0.02 3.06
C ASN A 200 -4.25 -0.76 4.40
N GLU A 201 -5.09 -1.80 4.43
CA GLU A 201 -5.26 -2.65 5.61
C GLU A 201 -4.02 -3.50 5.87
N ILE A 202 -3.37 -4.07 4.85
CA ILE A 202 -2.06 -4.74 4.97
C ILE A 202 -1.04 -3.79 5.59
N VAL A 203 -0.96 -2.54 5.11
CA VAL A 203 -0.10 -1.52 5.69
C VAL A 203 -0.47 -1.27 7.14
N ARG A 204 -1.75 -1.05 7.45
CA ARG A 204 -2.24 -0.80 8.82
C ARG A 204 -1.86 -1.92 9.78
N GLN A 205 -1.97 -3.17 9.35
CA GLN A 205 -1.67 -4.37 10.14
C GLN A 205 -0.19 -4.78 10.13
N ARG A 206 0.66 -4.10 9.34
CA ARG A 206 2.06 -4.49 9.09
C ARG A 206 2.18 -5.93 8.56
N ASN A 207 1.19 -6.36 7.79
CA ASN A 207 1.12 -7.73 7.25
C ASN A 207 1.92 -7.86 5.94
N PHE A 208 3.15 -7.33 5.95
CA PHE A 208 4.06 -7.41 4.83
C PHE A 208 4.78 -8.76 4.79
N ARG A 209 5.29 -9.10 3.61
CA ARG A 209 6.38 -10.06 3.46
C ARG A 209 7.73 -9.34 3.53
N GLY A 210 8.71 -10.06 4.03
CA GLY A 210 10.06 -9.57 4.24
C GLY A 210 10.96 -10.69 4.75
N GLY A 211 12.17 -10.32 5.12
CA GLY A 211 13.20 -11.19 5.65
C GLY A 211 13.48 -10.90 7.12
N VAL A 212 14.77 -10.95 7.47
CA VAL A 212 15.24 -10.87 8.85
C VAL A 212 14.97 -9.51 9.48
N LEU A 213 15.07 -8.40 8.72
CA LEU A 213 14.84 -7.06 9.28
C LEU A 213 13.37 -6.87 9.64
N LEU A 214 12.46 -7.22 8.73
CA LEU A 214 11.02 -7.14 8.99
C LEU A 214 10.63 -8.06 10.16
N ALA A 215 11.12 -9.30 10.15
CA ALA A 215 10.85 -10.26 11.23
C ALA A 215 11.31 -9.69 12.59
N ASN A 216 12.46 -9.02 12.64
CA ASN A 216 12.95 -8.39 13.85
C ASN A 216 12.04 -7.24 14.33
N GLU A 217 11.78 -6.26 13.46
CA GLU A 217 10.98 -5.09 13.83
C GLU A 217 9.55 -5.46 14.21
N ARG A 218 8.96 -6.42 13.48
CA ARG A 218 7.61 -6.90 13.71
C ARG A 218 7.53 -7.73 15.00
N SER A 219 8.50 -8.62 15.25
CA SER A 219 8.59 -9.37 16.52
C SER A 219 8.72 -8.45 17.71
N LEU A 220 9.64 -7.49 17.63
CA LEU A 220 9.88 -6.48 18.66
C LEU A 220 8.60 -5.70 18.99
N SER A 221 7.90 -5.23 17.96
CA SER A 221 6.65 -4.48 18.11
C SER A 221 5.53 -5.32 18.75
N ARG A 222 5.37 -6.56 18.29
CA ARG A 222 4.31 -7.47 18.75
C ARG A 222 4.55 -7.99 20.17
N ILE A 223 5.79 -8.30 20.53
CA ILE A 223 6.18 -8.70 21.88
C ILE A 223 5.92 -7.57 22.89
N ARG A 224 6.32 -6.34 22.55
CA ARG A 224 6.02 -5.16 23.39
C ARG A 224 4.51 -4.95 23.54
N TYR A 225 3.74 -5.18 22.48
CA TYR A 225 2.28 -5.10 22.56
C TYR A 225 1.70 -6.18 23.47
N LEU A 226 2.16 -7.44 23.36
CA LEU A 226 1.74 -8.51 24.26
C LEU A 226 2.06 -8.19 25.73
N THR A 227 3.24 -7.64 26.03
CA THR A 227 3.56 -7.16 27.39
C THR A 227 2.58 -6.12 27.88
N SER A 228 2.21 -5.17 27.03
CA SER A 228 1.23 -4.13 27.40
C SER A 228 -0.17 -4.66 27.70
N LEU A 229 -0.54 -5.80 27.10
CA LEU A 229 -1.80 -6.48 27.35
C LEU A 229 -1.78 -7.32 28.63
N GLY A 230 -0.65 -7.35 29.35
CA GLY A 230 -0.47 -8.15 30.55
C GLY A 230 -0.25 -9.63 30.25
N PHE A 231 0.13 -9.99 29.03
CA PHE A 231 0.46 -11.38 28.67
C PHE A 231 1.65 -11.86 29.50
N ARG A 232 2.76 -11.11 29.43
CA ARG A 232 4.00 -11.35 30.15
C ARG A 232 4.95 -10.16 30.01
N GLU A 233 5.77 -9.92 31.02
CA GLU A 233 6.93 -9.05 30.87
C GLU A 233 8.02 -9.77 30.05
N PHE A 234 8.29 -9.26 28.85
CA PHE A 234 9.36 -9.73 27.98
C PHE A 234 10.54 -8.75 28.06
N THR A 235 11.75 -9.30 28.08
CA THR A 235 12.99 -8.53 28.24
C THR A 235 13.89 -8.65 27.00
N PRO A 236 14.83 -7.71 26.78
CA PRO A 236 15.78 -7.79 25.67
C PRO A 236 16.66 -9.04 25.68
N ASP A 237 16.85 -9.66 26.85
CA ASP A 237 17.71 -10.85 27.04
C ASP A 237 16.96 -12.18 26.82
N ASP A 238 15.64 -12.14 26.57
CA ASP A 238 14.85 -13.34 26.32
C ASP A 238 15.26 -13.99 24.98
N SER A 239 15.72 -15.25 25.05
CA SER A 239 16.09 -16.01 23.85
C SER A 239 14.90 -16.32 22.95
N LEU A 240 15.12 -16.43 21.63
CA LEU A 240 14.08 -16.80 20.67
C LEU A 240 13.47 -18.17 20.98
N ALA A 241 14.29 -19.14 21.39
CA ALA A 241 13.82 -20.48 21.77
C ALA A 241 12.85 -20.41 22.95
N TYR A 242 13.15 -19.55 23.92
CA TYR A 242 12.27 -19.29 25.05
C TYR A 242 10.96 -18.63 24.63
N LEU A 243 11.02 -17.56 23.84
CA LEU A 243 9.82 -16.86 23.34
C LEU A 243 8.91 -17.81 22.55
N LEU A 244 9.47 -18.66 21.70
CA LEU A 244 8.74 -19.67 20.94
C LEU A 244 8.01 -20.67 21.84
N ASP A 245 8.68 -21.16 22.89
CA ASP A 245 8.07 -22.09 23.87
C ASP A 245 6.89 -21.42 24.59
N GLN A 246 7.03 -20.15 24.98
CA GLN A 246 5.99 -19.40 25.67
C GLN A 246 4.78 -19.07 24.79
N LEU A 247 4.98 -18.85 23.49
CA LEU A 247 3.89 -18.51 22.55
C LEU A 247 3.16 -19.74 22.02
N ARG A 248 3.81 -20.91 22.02
CA ARG A 248 3.27 -22.17 21.46
C ARG A 248 1.87 -22.55 21.98
N PRO A 249 1.53 -22.41 23.28
CA PRO A 249 0.20 -22.76 23.79
C PRO A 249 -0.93 -21.93 23.17
N PHE A 250 -0.62 -20.73 22.68
CA PHE A 250 -1.56 -19.78 22.10
C PHE A 250 -1.50 -19.76 20.57
N ALA A 251 -0.86 -20.77 19.96
CA ALA A 251 -0.85 -20.92 18.51
C ALA A 251 -2.30 -20.94 17.99
N ASN A 252 -2.52 -20.24 16.88
CA ASN A 252 -3.83 -19.99 16.25
C ASN A 252 -4.74 -18.96 16.95
N GLU A 253 -4.37 -18.41 18.10
CA GLU A 253 -5.12 -17.28 18.65
C GLU A 253 -4.80 -15.99 17.87
N VAL A 254 -5.77 -15.07 17.86
CA VAL A 254 -5.64 -13.74 17.26
C VAL A 254 -5.61 -12.71 18.38
N VAL A 255 -4.53 -11.93 18.43
CA VAL A 255 -4.42 -10.77 19.32
C VAL A 255 -5.28 -9.66 18.73
N PRO A 256 -6.31 -9.18 19.44
CA PRO A 256 -7.22 -8.16 18.92
C PRO A 256 -6.59 -6.76 18.98
N ALA A 257 -6.98 -5.89 18.07
CA ALA A 257 -6.75 -4.45 18.19
C ALA A 257 -7.47 -3.90 19.44
N ARG A 258 -6.86 -2.93 20.13
CA ARG A 258 -7.42 -2.27 21.34
C ARG A 258 -7.16 -0.77 21.30
N GLN A 259 -7.68 -0.01 22.27
CA GLN A 259 -7.65 1.47 22.33
C GLN A 259 -6.28 2.14 22.06
N HIS A 260 -5.17 1.42 22.19
CA HIS A 260 -3.81 1.93 22.01
C HIS A 260 -3.03 1.26 20.86
N SER A 261 -3.67 0.36 20.10
CA SER A 261 -3.11 -0.29 18.92
C SER A 261 -4.24 -0.69 17.98
N ASP A 262 -4.20 -0.17 16.75
CA ASP A 262 -5.12 -0.60 15.70
C ASP A 262 -4.69 -1.94 15.09
N ILE A 263 -3.55 -2.49 15.52
CA ILE A 263 -2.94 -3.71 14.97
C ILE A 263 -3.55 -4.94 15.65
N ALA A 264 -4.09 -5.83 14.83
CA ALA A 264 -4.52 -7.17 15.17
C ALA A 264 -3.68 -8.19 14.37
N PHE A 265 -3.23 -9.25 15.00
CA PHE A 265 -2.40 -10.26 14.34
C PHE A 265 -2.60 -11.65 14.93
N PRO A 266 -2.46 -12.72 14.12
CA PRO A 266 -2.43 -14.08 14.64
C PRO A 266 -1.08 -14.33 15.34
N ILE A 267 -1.09 -15.02 16.48
CA ILE A 267 0.13 -15.39 17.21
C ILE A 267 1.06 -16.23 16.33
N ASN A 268 0.52 -17.03 15.40
CA ASN A 268 1.31 -17.76 14.41
C ASN A 268 2.22 -16.84 13.58
N SER A 269 1.75 -15.65 13.20
CA SER A 269 2.60 -14.72 12.44
C SER A 269 3.80 -14.20 13.25
N LEU A 270 3.66 -14.09 14.58
CA LEU A 270 4.79 -13.78 15.47
C LEU A 270 5.72 -14.98 15.61
N ILE A 271 5.17 -16.18 15.76
CA ILE A 271 5.95 -17.43 15.79
C ILE A 271 6.78 -17.59 14.51
N ASP A 272 6.19 -17.30 13.35
CA ASP A 272 6.88 -17.40 12.06
C ASP A 272 8.01 -16.35 11.93
N ASP A 273 7.80 -15.13 12.45
CA ASP A 273 8.87 -14.12 12.53
C ASP A 273 10.03 -14.60 13.42
N LEU A 274 9.74 -15.13 14.61
CA LEU A 274 10.75 -15.64 15.53
C LEU A 274 11.52 -16.83 14.94
N ARG A 275 10.85 -17.70 14.18
CA ARG A 275 11.50 -18.78 13.42
C ARG A 275 12.39 -18.26 12.31
N CYS A 276 11.93 -17.25 11.55
CA CYS A 276 12.76 -16.60 10.54
C CYS A 276 14.07 -16.05 11.15
N LEU A 277 13.98 -15.42 12.32
CA LEU A 277 15.16 -14.96 13.06
C LEU A 277 16.06 -16.11 13.51
N GLN A 278 15.48 -17.19 14.05
CA GLN A 278 16.22 -18.37 14.49
C GLN A 278 16.93 -19.09 13.32
N ASP A 279 16.25 -19.25 12.18
CA ASP A 279 16.80 -19.86 10.97
C ASP A 279 17.94 -19.02 10.38
N ALA A 280 17.92 -17.70 10.59
CA ALA A 280 19.00 -16.78 10.25
C ALA A 280 20.16 -16.78 11.28
N GLY A 281 20.11 -17.65 12.29
CA GLY A 281 21.15 -17.79 13.31
C GLY A 281 21.13 -16.70 14.39
N ARG A 282 20.00 -16.00 14.59
CA ARG A 282 19.83 -15.09 15.73
C ARG A 282 19.43 -15.87 16.98
N GLU A 283 19.87 -15.39 18.14
CA GLU A 283 19.53 -15.99 19.44
C GLU A 283 18.50 -15.18 20.23
N ILE A 284 18.40 -13.88 19.95
CA ILE A 284 17.49 -12.91 20.58
C ILE A 284 16.86 -12.00 19.52
N ILE A 285 15.78 -11.31 19.88
CA ILE A 285 15.29 -10.15 19.11
C ILE A 285 16.29 -9.01 19.29
N GLU A 286 16.71 -8.36 18.21
CA GLU A 286 17.61 -7.21 18.24
C GLU A 286 16.84 -5.94 18.63
N TRP A 287 17.06 -5.47 19.86
CA TRP A 287 16.59 -4.17 20.33
C TRP A 287 17.61 -3.09 19.94
N TRP A 288 17.62 -2.76 18.65
CA TRP A 288 18.70 -2.00 18.00
C TRP A 288 18.97 -0.60 18.57
N TRP A 289 18.02 -0.01 19.30
CA TRP A 289 18.21 1.30 19.92
C TRP A 289 18.95 1.28 21.25
N LEU A 290 19.05 0.14 21.94
CA LEU A 290 19.64 0.07 23.28
C LEU A 290 21.08 0.64 23.36
N PRO A 291 21.98 0.41 22.39
CA PRO A 291 23.32 1.02 22.41
C PRO A 291 23.32 2.56 22.37
N HIS A 292 22.21 3.15 21.95
CA HIS A 292 22.05 4.58 21.73
C HIS A 292 21.06 5.24 22.71
N TRP A 293 20.20 4.45 23.36
CA TRP A 293 19.00 4.88 24.08
C TRP A 293 18.86 4.13 25.42
N ASP A 294 19.85 4.29 26.31
CA ASP A 294 19.82 3.68 27.64
C ASP A 294 19.09 4.58 28.67
N ASN A 295 19.25 5.90 28.54
CA ASN A 295 18.51 6.90 29.32
C ASN A 295 18.21 8.12 28.43
N GLU A 296 16.92 8.46 28.28
CA GLU A 296 16.46 9.54 27.41
C GLU A 296 17.09 10.89 27.76
N ASP A 297 17.11 11.26 29.05
CA ASP A 297 17.65 12.55 29.47
C ASP A 297 19.17 12.63 29.20
N GLN A 298 19.89 11.54 29.46
CA GLN A 298 21.35 11.47 29.20
C GLN A 298 21.69 11.43 27.71
N MET A 299 20.82 10.88 26.88
CA MET A 299 21.04 10.83 25.43
C MET A 299 21.03 12.22 24.82
N PHE A 300 20.08 13.08 25.22
CA PHE A 300 19.99 14.44 24.68
C PHE A 300 21.04 15.40 25.26
N GLU A 301 21.70 15.04 26.36
CA GLU A 301 22.91 15.73 26.84
C GLU A 301 24.13 15.46 25.95
N LYS A 302 24.06 14.42 25.10
CA LYS A 302 25.15 13.93 24.25
C LYS A 302 24.74 13.99 22.78
N PRO A 303 24.92 15.14 22.09
CA PRO A 303 24.51 15.32 20.70
C PRO A 303 24.99 14.20 19.74
N GLU A 304 26.15 13.63 19.99
CA GLU A 304 26.72 12.49 19.25
C GLU A 304 25.87 11.22 19.33
N LEU A 305 25.23 10.94 20.47
CA LEU A 305 24.34 9.78 20.61
C LEU A 305 23.04 9.98 19.83
N VAL A 306 22.50 11.20 19.83
CA VAL A 306 21.34 11.57 19.01
C VAL A 306 21.65 11.46 17.52
N LYS A 307 22.82 11.97 17.10
CA LYS A 307 23.29 11.87 15.70
C LYS A 307 23.42 10.39 15.29
N ALA A 308 24.07 9.56 16.11
CA ALA A 308 24.22 8.13 15.86
C ALA A 308 22.88 7.37 15.82
N TYR A 309 21.97 7.67 16.76
CA TYR A 309 20.64 7.08 16.80
C TYR A 309 19.83 7.38 15.53
N LEU A 310 19.78 8.65 15.12
CA LEU A 310 19.03 9.06 13.94
C LEU A 310 19.64 8.49 12.66
N ASP A 311 20.97 8.46 12.57
CA ASP A 311 21.67 7.82 11.45
C ASP A 311 21.30 6.34 11.33
N PHE A 312 21.38 5.61 12.44
CA PHE A 312 21.02 4.20 12.47
C PHE A 312 19.53 3.95 12.18
N HIS A 313 18.64 4.74 12.80
CA HIS A 313 17.20 4.65 12.60
C HIS A 313 16.82 4.84 11.12
N PHE A 314 17.31 5.91 10.48
CA PHE A 314 16.97 6.19 9.09
C PHE A 314 17.66 5.24 8.10
N SER A 315 18.90 4.81 8.37
CA SER A 315 19.56 3.78 7.55
C SER A 315 18.78 2.47 7.61
N ARG A 316 18.43 2.01 8.82
CA ARG A 316 17.64 0.80 9.02
C ARG A 316 16.25 0.89 8.40
N ALA A 317 15.62 2.07 8.42
CA ALA A 317 14.34 2.28 7.76
C ALA A 317 14.46 2.18 6.23
N ALA A 318 15.54 2.70 5.64
CA ALA A 318 15.80 2.53 4.22
C ALA A 318 15.99 1.05 3.84
N ASP A 319 16.81 0.32 4.60
CA ASP A 319 17.04 -1.11 4.37
C ASP A 319 15.77 -1.94 4.54
N LEU A 320 14.99 -1.69 5.59
CA LEU A 320 13.72 -2.35 5.84
C LEU A 320 12.70 -2.04 4.74
N TYR A 321 12.63 -0.79 4.27
CA TYR A 321 11.75 -0.42 3.17
C TYR A 321 12.11 -1.18 1.88
N ILE A 322 13.41 -1.27 1.55
CA ILE A 322 13.87 -2.05 0.38
C ILE A 322 13.48 -3.52 0.53
N GLU A 323 13.70 -4.11 1.71
CA GLU A 323 13.32 -5.49 2.01
C GLU A 323 11.81 -5.72 1.80
N VAL A 324 10.98 -4.86 2.40
CA VAL A 324 9.51 -4.95 2.31
C VAL A 324 9.03 -4.78 0.87
N VAL A 325 9.53 -3.78 0.13
CA VAL A 325 9.08 -3.52 -1.25
C VAL A 325 9.46 -4.65 -2.17
N ASN A 326 10.69 -5.17 -2.10
CA ASN A 326 11.12 -6.26 -2.95
C ASN A 326 10.37 -7.57 -2.62
N ALA A 327 10.12 -7.85 -1.34
CA ALA A 327 9.45 -9.08 -0.92
C ALA A 327 7.92 -9.06 -1.06
N SER A 328 7.29 -7.88 -0.93
CA SER A 328 5.83 -7.74 -0.94
C SER A 328 5.28 -7.19 -2.26
N PHE A 329 6.04 -6.38 -2.97
CA PHE A 329 5.58 -5.55 -4.08
C PHE A 329 6.49 -5.66 -5.31
N GLY A 330 7.26 -6.75 -5.44
CA GLY A 330 8.30 -6.89 -6.47
C GLY A 330 7.81 -6.63 -7.90
N SER A 331 6.57 -7.03 -8.22
CA SER A 331 5.96 -6.84 -9.54
C SER A 331 5.64 -5.37 -9.89
N VAL A 332 5.52 -4.48 -8.90
CA VAL A 332 5.22 -3.05 -9.07
C VAL A 332 6.28 -2.14 -8.43
N ALA A 333 7.39 -2.71 -7.96
CA ALA A 333 8.42 -1.99 -7.22
C ALA A 333 9.04 -0.82 -8.01
N ASN A 334 9.15 -0.96 -9.33
CA ASN A 334 9.61 0.10 -10.23
C ASN A 334 8.66 1.31 -10.32
N GLU A 335 7.42 1.18 -9.86
CA GLU A 335 6.46 2.29 -9.76
C GLU A 335 6.53 3.03 -8.42
N PHE A 336 7.27 2.49 -7.43
CA PHE A 336 7.40 3.07 -6.11
C PHE A 336 8.40 4.23 -6.13
N SER A 337 7.97 5.38 -5.60
CA SER A 337 8.69 6.63 -5.71
C SER A 337 9.93 6.65 -4.82
N TYR A 338 9.81 6.11 -3.60
CA TYR A 338 10.93 6.04 -2.67
C TYR A 338 12.02 5.10 -3.16
N LEU A 339 11.65 3.89 -3.64
CA LEU A 339 12.63 2.96 -4.19
C LEU A 339 13.39 3.56 -5.38
N ASN A 340 12.69 4.23 -6.29
CA ASN A 340 13.30 4.95 -7.42
C ASN A 340 14.18 6.12 -6.99
N ALA A 341 13.94 6.71 -5.81
CA ALA A 341 14.72 7.83 -5.28
C ALA A 341 15.97 7.37 -4.52
N MET A 342 16.03 6.12 -4.07
CA MET A 342 17.13 5.59 -3.27
C MET A 342 18.45 5.42 -4.06
N PRO A 343 19.62 5.49 -3.39
CA PRO A 343 19.78 5.92 -2.00
C PRO A 343 19.52 7.42 -1.83
N PHE A 344 19.07 7.82 -0.64
CA PHE A 344 18.88 9.23 -0.28
C PHE A 344 19.49 9.53 1.09
N ARG A 345 20.00 10.75 1.24
CA ARG A 345 20.47 11.32 2.49
C ARG A 345 19.32 11.95 3.24
N ARG A 346 19.24 11.76 4.55
CA ARG A 346 18.31 12.47 5.43
C ARG A 346 19.00 13.69 6.04
N GLU A 347 18.28 14.79 6.09
CA GLU A 347 18.68 15.98 6.82
C GLU A 347 17.63 16.24 7.89
N ALA A 348 18.05 16.18 9.15
CA ALA A 348 17.21 16.25 10.33
C ALA A 348 17.57 17.46 11.19
N LEU A 349 16.54 18.13 11.71
CA LEU A 349 16.64 19.20 12.69
C LEU A 349 15.92 18.73 13.95
N VAL A 350 16.68 18.66 15.04
CA VAL A 350 16.15 18.39 16.37
C VAL A 350 15.91 19.72 17.10
N SER A 351 14.68 19.93 17.54
CA SER A 351 14.22 21.16 18.21
C SER A 351 13.49 20.84 19.53
N GLY A 352 13.24 21.87 20.34
CA GLY A 352 12.53 21.75 21.62
C GLY A 352 13.46 21.47 22.81
N GLY A 353 12.90 21.29 24.02
CA GLY A 353 13.58 21.11 25.32
C GLY A 353 13.36 19.72 25.95
N ALA A 354 13.88 19.46 27.16
CA ALA A 354 13.65 18.19 27.86
C ALA A 354 12.14 17.93 28.00
N GLY A 355 11.68 16.74 27.58
CA GLY A 355 10.27 16.33 27.61
C GLY A 355 9.52 16.46 26.27
N GLU A 356 9.71 17.55 25.51
CA GLU A 356 8.99 17.85 24.26
C GLU A 356 9.96 18.10 23.10
N ARG A 357 10.73 17.07 22.73
CA ARG A 357 11.64 17.13 21.57
C ARG A 357 10.88 16.80 20.29
N ALA A 358 11.13 17.60 19.27
CA ALA A 358 10.60 17.42 17.93
C ALA A 358 11.74 17.19 16.93
N ILE A 359 11.44 16.47 15.87
CA ILE A 359 12.29 16.32 14.70
C ILE A 359 11.55 16.91 13.49
N ASN A 360 12.26 17.70 12.70
CA ASN A 360 11.87 18.01 11.34
C ASN A 360 12.91 17.38 10.42
N TRP A 361 12.47 16.69 9.37
CA TRP A 361 13.40 16.06 8.45
C TRP A 361 12.99 16.28 7.00
N TYR A 362 13.95 16.17 6.11
CA TYR A 362 13.73 16.01 4.67
C TYR A 362 14.80 15.08 4.11
N TRP A 363 14.62 14.63 2.87
CA TRP A 363 15.62 13.80 2.20
C TRP A 363 16.01 14.37 0.84
N VAL A 364 17.20 14.01 0.39
CA VAL A 364 17.74 14.36 -0.92
C VAL A 364 18.38 13.11 -1.53
N PRO A 365 18.08 12.76 -2.79
CA PRO A 365 18.67 11.58 -3.42
C PRO A 365 20.18 11.78 -3.60
N VAL A 366 20.95 10.72 -3.38
CA VAL A 366 22.41 10.70 -3.49
C VAL A 366 22.86 9.62 -4.45
N GLN A 367 24.09 9.77 -4.97
CA GLN A 367 24.61 8.86 -5.99
C GLN A 367 24.98 7.48 -5.41
N LYS A 368 25.55 7.43 -4.20
CA LYS A 368 26.07 6.21 -3.58
C LYS A 368 25.48 6.01 -2.18
N VAL A 369 25.43 4.75 -1.75
CA VAL A 369 24.98 4.38 -0.40
C VAL A 369 25.88 5.00 0.67
N ASP A 370 27.19 5.12 0.42
CA ASP A 370 28.11 5.75 1.38
C ASP A 370 27.75 7.22 1.71
N ASP A 371 27.02 7.89 0.82
CA ASP A 371 26.59 9.28 0.96
C ASP A 371 25.20 9.42 1.62
N SER A 372 24.52 8.32 1.98
CA SER A 372 23.14 8.34 2.50
C SER A 372 23.02 8.58 4.00
N ARG A 373 24.14 8.88 4.68
CA ARG A 373 24.19 9.15 6.13
C ARG A 373 23.30 10.32 6.54
N THR A 374 22.68 10.23 7.70
CA THR A 374 21.85 11.31 8.23
C THR A 374 22.71 12.48 8.71
N ILE A 375 22.42 13.67 8.20
CA ILE A 375 22.96 14.92 8.73
C ILE A 375 21.95 15.44 9.75
N CYS A 376 22.36 15.52 11.01
CA CYS A 376 21.51 16.00 12.10
C CYS A 376 22.05 17.32 12.65
N TRP A 377 21.16 18.31 12.71
CA TRP A 377 21.37 19.65 13.26
C TRP A 377 20.54 19.82 14.52
N PHE A 378 21.05 20.61 15.46
CA PHE A 378 20.25 21.09 16.57
C PHE A 378 19.82 22.53 16.35
N GLU A 379 18.67 22.92 16.89
CA GLU A 379 18.11 24.27 16.73
C GLU A 379 19.09 25.39 17.09
N HIS A 380 19.92 25.19 18.13
CA HIS A 380 20.95 26.15 18.54
C HIS A 380 22.19 26.16 17.64
N GLU A 381 22.34 25.19 16.72
CA GLU A 381 23.45 25.07 15.77
C GLU A 381 23.10 25.63 14.38
N LEU A 382 21.82 25.93 14.11
CA LEU A 382 21.39 26.35 12.77
C LEU A 382 21.72 27.83 12.50
N PRO A 383 22.40 28.14 11.38
CA PRO A 383 22.38 29.48 10.81
C PRO A 383 20.95 29.84 10.35
N ASP A 384 20.55 31.09 10.55
CA ASP A 384 19.22 31.59 10.15
C ASP A 384 18.87 31.21 8.70
N GLY A 385 17.76 30.48 8.50
CA GLY A 385 17.12 30.29 7.19
C GLY A 385 17.39 28.99 6.42
N LEU A 386 18.19 28.04 6.92
CA LEU A 386 18.56 26.82 6.15
C LEU A 386 17.48 25.72 6.13
N PHE A 387 16.67 25.58 7.18
CA PHE A 387 15.78 24.40 7.30
C PHE A 387 14.36 24.61 6.78
N MET A 388 13.98 25.88 6.54
CA MET A 388 12.65 26.30 6.10
C MET A 388 12.71 26.75 4.64
N ASN A 389 12.21 25.96 3.70
CA ASN A 389 11.71 26.54 2.44
C ASN A 389 10.81 25.60 1.63
N SER A 390 9.82 26.22 0.99
CA SER A 390 8.83 25.69 0.05
C SER A 390 9.42 25.24 -1.31
N THR A 391 10.76 25.16 -1.42
CA THR A 391 11.51 24.75 -2.62
C THR A 391 12.01 23.29 -2.57
N LYS A 392 11.79 22.55 -1.48
CA LYS A 392 12.31 21.18 -1.28
C LYS A 392 11.88 20.18 -2.35
N SER A 393 10.61 20.16 -2.76
CA SER A 393 10.15 19.23 -3.80
C SER A 393 10.75 19.53 -5.19
N LYS A 394 11.00 20.82 -5.49
CA LYS A 394 11.73 21.21 -6.71
C LYS A 394 13.19 20.78 -6.64
N HIS A 395 13.82 20.89 -5.47
CA HIS A 395 15.19 20.44 -5.25
C HIS A 395 15.33 18.93 -5.45
N ILE A 396 14.45 18.12 -4.83
CA ILE A 396 14.43 16.66 -5.02
C ILE A 396 14.27 16.30 -6.49
N SER A 397 13.28 16.90 -7.18
CA SER A 397 13.06 16.63 -8.61
C SER A 397 14.28 16.99 -9.46
N THR A 398 14.98 18.08 -9.13
CA THR A 398 16.21 18.50 -9.82
C THR A 398 17.34 17.50 -9.60
N GLU A 399 17.52 17.03 -8.36
CA GLU A 399 18.55 16.05 -8.04
C GLU A 399 18.25 14.67 -8.64
N LEU A 400 16.98 14.24 -8.67
CA LEU A 400 16.58 13.02 -9.37
C LEU A 400 16.93 13.08 -10.86
N LEU A 401 16.62 14.20 -11.54
CA LEU A 401 17.03 14.39 -12.95
C LEU A 401 18.55 14.36 -13.11
N ARG A 402 19.28 15.05 -12.23
CA ARG A 402 20.76 15.07 -12.26
C ARG A 402 21.35 13.66 -12.11
N LEU A 403 20.68 12.79 -11.35
CA LEU A 403 21.07 11.40 -11.13
C LEU A 403 20.48 10.42 -12.15
N ASN A 404 19.82 10.89 -13.21
CA ASN A 404 19.11 10.08 -14.21
C ASN A 404 18.06 9.14 -13.60
N ARG A 405 17.35 9.59 -12.57
CA ARG A 405 16.25 8.87 -11.91
C ARG A 405 14.90 9.43 -12.36
N SER A 406 13.86 8.60 -12.24
CA SER A 406 12.49 8.96 -12.61
C SER A 406 11.94 10.11 -11.74
N VAL A 407 11.14 10.99 -12.35
CA VAL A 407 10.52 12.14 -11.71
C VAL A 407 9.00 12.04 -11.87
N GLY A 408 8.23 12.54 -10.89
CA GLY A 408 6.76 12.56 -10.94
C GLY A 408 6.08 11.52 -10.06
N GLY A 409 6.82 10.88 -9.16
CA GLY A 409 6.28 10.05 -8.08
C GLY A 409 5.57 10.85 -6.99
N ILE A 410 4.72 10.18 -6.21
CA ILE A 410 4.11 10.73 -4.99
C ILE A 410 4.93 10.28 -3.79
N TYR A 411 5.65 11.22 -3.21
CA TYR A 411 6.46 10.99 -2.02
C TYR A 411 6.32 12.18 -1.07
N THR A 412 6.50 11.93 0.22
CA THR A 412 6.65 13.00 1.20
C THR A 412 8.12 13.46 1.18
N SER A 413 8.35 14.70 0.74
CA SER A 413 9.70 15.28 0.64
C SER A 413 10.34 15.57 2.00
N GLY A 414 9.53 15.56 3.05
CA GLY A 414 9.91 15.85 4.42
C GLY A 414 8.78 15.52 5.38
N GLY A 415 9.11 15.52 6.66
CA GLY A 415 8.19 15.27 7.76
C GLY A 415 8.57 16.09 8.97
N GLY A 416 7.64 16.20 9.90
CA GLY A 416 7.85 16.87 11.17
C GLY A 416 6.99 16.22 12.24
N GLY A 417 7.50 16.15 13.46
CA GLY A 417 6.74 15.64 14.59
C GLY A 417 7.61 15.33 15.79
N ALA A 418 7.05 14.46 16.63
CA ALA A 418 7.72 13.73 17.69
C ALA A 418 9.13 13.27 17.33
N PHE A 419 10.09 13.44 18.24
CA PHE A 419 11.34 12.68 18.15
C PHE A 419 11.00 11.16 18.17
N PRO A 420 11.56 10.33 17.28
CA PRO A 420 11.23 8.91 17.16
C PRO A 420 11.80 8.09 18.33
N ALA A 421 11.30 8.31 19.54
CA ALA A 421 11.73 7.63 20.76
C ALA A 421 11.02 6.27 20.91
N PRO A 422 11.73 5.19 21.27
CA PRO A 422 11.15 3.85 21.38
C PRO A 422 10.12 3.75 22.53
N ASN A 423 10.23 4.55 23.59
CA ASN A 423 9.47 4.40 24.84
C ASN A 423 8.38 5.47 25.09
N LYS A 424 8.03 6.31 24.11
CA LYS A 424 7.06 7.41 24.31
C LYS A 424 5.73 7.21 23.58
N PHE A 425 4.65 7.56 24.29
CA PHE A 425 3.32 7.83 23.75
C PHE A 425 3.36 9.19 23.06
N TYR A 426 3.16 9.25 21.75
CA TYR A 426 2.95 10.53 21.07
C TYR A 426 1.48 10.70 20.71
N GLN A 427 0.90 11.79 21.20
CA GLN A 427 -0.45 12.28 20.97
C GLN A 427 -0.99 11.93 19.57
N GLY A 428 -1.67 10.78 19.48
CA GLY A 428 -2.53 10.40 18.37
C GLY A 428 -1.89 9.90 17.08
N ARG A 429 -0.59 9.55 17.01
CA ARG A 429 0.03 9.09 15.74
C ARG A 429 1.01 7.92 15.80
N GLN A 430 1.46 7.49 16.97
CA GLN A 430 2.33 6.30 17.09
C GLN A 430 1.63 5.21 17.90
N TYR A 431 1.64 4.00 17.37
CA TYR A 431 1.23 2.80 18.11
C TYR A 431 2.25 2.59 19.23
N ASN A 432 1.82 2.62 20.49
CA ASN A 432 2.67 2.69 21.70
C ASN A 432 3.73 1.60 21.85
N PHE A 433 3.71 0.59 20.99
CA PHE A 433 4.51 -0.61 21.08
C PHE A 433 5.31 -0.87 19.80
N GLU A 434 5.05 -0.12 18.74
CA GLU A 434 5.73 -0.29 17.46
C GLU A 434 7.15 0.27 17.50
N SER A 435 8.06 -0.38 16.77
CA SER A 435 9.40 0.17 16.58
C SER A 435 9.34 1.41 15.66
N PRO A 436 10.09 2.48 15.95
CA PRO A 436 10.03 3.71 15.14
C PRO A 436 10.33 3.46 13.65
N THR A 437 11.23 2.51 13.36
CA THR A 437 11.61 2.10 12.02
C THR A 437 10.44 1.47 11.26
N LEU A 438 9.65 0.60 11.89
CA LEU A 438 8.50 -0.02 11.25
C LEU A 438 7.40 1.01 10.94
N SER A 439 7.20 1.99 11.83
CA SER A 439 6.27 3.10 11.60
C SER A 439 6.67 3.95 10.38
N GLU A 440 7.95 4.34 10.27
CA GLU A 440 8.47 5.10 9.12
C GLU A 440 8.27 4.33 7.81
N VAL A 441 8.63 3.04 7.78
CA VAL A 441 8.47 2.20 6.59
C VAL A 441 7.00 2.04 6.20
N ALA A 442 6.10 1.87 7.16
CA ALA A 442 4.68 1.77 6.87
C ALA A 442 4.12 3.05 6.23
N GLU A 443 4.53 4.24 6.68
CA GLU A 443 4.11 5.50 6.05
C GLU A 443 4.75 5.70 4.66
N MET A 444 6.00 5.26 4.45
CA MET A 444 6.62 5.26 3.11
C MET A 444 5.85 4.36 2.14
N VAL A 445 5.57 3.12 2.53
CA VAL A 445 4.81 2.15 1.72
C VAL A 445 3.38 2.65 1.45
N LYS A 446 2.71 3.23 2.45
CA LYS A 446 1.39 3.87 2.30
C LYS A 446 1.40 5.00 1.27
N SER A 447 2.44 5.85 1.27
CA SER A 447 2.61 6.91 0.30
C SER A 447 2.76 6.35 -1.12
N ASP A 448 3.57 5.30 -1.30
CA ASP A 448 3.75 4.68 -2.61
C ASP A 448 2.48 3.98 -3.11
N ILE A 449 1.76 3.25 -2.25
CA ILE A 449 0.46 2.67 -2.60
C ILE A 449 -0.51 3.79 -3.00
N SER A 450 -0.54 4.90 -2.27
CA SER A 450 -1.36 6.07 -2.67
C SER A 450 -0.96 6.61 -4.04
N GLY A 451 0.33 6.58 -4.38
CA GLY A 451 0.88 6.88 -5.71
C GLY A 451 0.41 5.94 -6.81
N LEU A 452 0.44 4.62 -6.59
CA LEU A 452 -0.04 3.61 -7.55
C LEU A 452 -1.51 3.85 -7.95
N PHE A 453 -2.31 4.24 -6.96
CA PHE A 453 -3.75 4.43 -7.10
C PHE A 453 -4.17 5.90 -7.15
N TRP A 454 -3.27 6.82 -7.52
CA TRP A 454 -3.57 8.27 -7.56
C TRP A 454 -4.78 8.59 -8.44
N ASN A 455 -4.93 7.87 -9.56
CA ASN A 455 -6.04 8.06 -10.49
C ASN A 455 -7.40 7.56 -9.96
N LEU A 456 -7.43 6.86 -8.82
CA LEU A 456 -8.63 6.48 -8.08
C LEU A 456 -9.11 7.56 -7.08
N LEU A 457 -8.50 8.76 -7.07
CA LEU A 457 -8.99 9.88 -6.27
C LEU A 457 -10.15 10.57 -6.98
N HIS A 458 -11.38 10.21 -6.59
CA HIS A 458 -12.52 11.10 -6.32
C HIS A 458 -13.65 10.31 -5.68
#